data_AF-A0AAP0MS97-F1
#
_entry.id   AF-A0AAP0MS97-F1
#
_cell.length_a   1.000
_cell.length_b   1.000
_cell.length_c   1.000
_cell.angle_alpha   90.00
_cell.angle_beta   90.00
_cell.angle_gamma   90.00
#
_symmetry.space_group_name_H-M   'P 1'
#
loop_
_entity.id
_entity.type
_entity.pdbx_description
1 polymer ?
#
loop_
_entity_poly.entity_id
_entity_poly.type
_entity_poly.pdbx_seq_one_letter_code
_entity_poly.pdbx_strand_id
1 'polypeptide(L)'
;MADGKSSDNKQENDPFLVHPSDSPTIVLVSPPLTGNKYGTWVRTMIMALQVRNKLGFVDGTITKPDDDDGGKWQRCNDLVCSWVLNSISSELACSVLYAQSARELWLDLQERFQQTNASKIYELRQAISSLRQGDVSVHHYYRRMKRLREKLISLQPVEPCVSGNAKVVNELQRRDFGMEFLQGLHDRYAAVRSRIFLMDPFPKAHKIFALVKEEETQQDLHALAGPLKAGALAIQNR
;
A
#
# COMPACT_ATOMS: atom_id res chain seq x y z
N MET A 1 -20.91 42.11 -25.35
CA MET A 1 -19.53 41.69 -24.97
C MET A 1 -19.66 40.57 -23.94
N ALA A 2 -19.79 39.33 -24.38
CA ALA A 2 -19.67 38.15 -23.53
C ALA A 2 -19.56 36.94 -24.46
N ASP A 3 -18.34 36.62 -24.90
CA ASP A 3 -18.00 35.30 -25.44
C ASP A 3 -16.49 35.12 -25.35
N GLY A 4 -16.05 34.19 -24.52
CA GLY A 4 -14.63 33.92 -24.31
C GLY A 4 -14.35 33.26 -22.97
N LYS A 5 -14.92 32.07 -22.71
CA LYS A 5 -14.47 31.21 -21.60
C LYS A 5 -14.84 29.72 -21.68
N SER A 6 -15.23 29.19 -22.85
CA SER A 6 -15.62 27.78 -23.00
C SER A 6 -14.59 26.90 -23.74
N SER A 7 -13.51 27.48 -24.26
CA SER A 7 -12.55 26.79 -25.15
C SER A 7 -11.37 26.14 -24.43
N ASP A 8 -10.90 26.71 -23.31
CA ASP A 8 -9.67 26.26 -22.62
C ASP A 8 -9.80 24.87 -21.96
N ASN A 9 -11.00 24.50 -21.51
CA ASN A 9 -11.20 23.31 -20.69
C ASN A 9 -11.18 21.98 -21.50
N LYS A 10 -11.27 22.05 -22.84
CA LYS A 10 -11.14 20.87 -23.73
C LYS A 10 -9.69 20.52 -24.03
N GLN A 11 -8.77 21.49 -23.95
CA GLN A 11 -7.34 21.28 -24.24
C GLN A 11 -6.57 20.72 -23.04
N GLU A 12 -6.97 21.05 -21.80
CA GLU A 12 -6.31 20.55 -20.58
C GLU A 12 -6.50 19.04 -20.34
N ASN A 13 -7.53 18.42 -20.92
CA ASN A 13 -7.81 17.00 -20.78
C ASN A 13 -7.46 16.16 -22.03
N ASP A 14 -6.79 16.76 -23.03
CA ASP A 14 -6.33 16.00 -24.19
C ASP A 14 -5.17 15.05 -23.76
N PRO A 15 -5.35 13.71 -23.84
CA PRO A 15 -4.30 12.77 -23.47
C PRO A 15 -3.04 12.90 -24.34
N PHE A 16 -3.15 13.47 -25.55
CA PHE A 16 -2.06 13.66 -26.50
C PHE A 16 -1.30 14.98 -26.35
N LEU A 17 -1.72 15.83 -25.41
CA LEU A 17 -1.02 17.06 -25.09
C LEU A 17 0.29 16.75 -24.33
N VAL A 18 1.43 17.20 -24.85
CA VAL A 18 2.72 17.20 -24.14
C VAL A 18 2.89 18.56 -23.50
N HIS A 19 2.98 18.61 -22.17
CA HIS A 19 3.15 19.88 -21.47
C HIS A 19 4.57 20.43 -21.73
N PRO A 20 4.81 21.75 -21.80
CA PRO A 20 6.16 22.31 -22.01
C PRO A 20 7.19 21.86 -20.96
N SER A 21 6.74 21.45 -19.77
CA SER A 21 7.62 20.89 -18.74
C SER A 21 7.94 19.40 -18.91
N ASP A 22 7.31 18.71 -19.85
CA ASP A 22 7.48 17.28 -20.07
C ASP A 22 8.70 17.02 -20.95
N SER A 23 9.85 16.85 -20.31
CA SER A 23 11.09 16.42 -20.96
C SER A 23 11.25 14.89 -20.91
N PRO A 24 11.75 14.25 -21.98
CA PRO A 24 12.14 12.83 -21.97
C PRO A 24 13.17 12.49 -20.89
N THR A 25 13.98 13.45 -20.42
CA THR A 25 15.04 13.23 -19.43
C THR A 25 14.54 13.19 -17.98
N ILE A 26 13.25 13.38 -17.74
CA ILE A 26 12.69 13.41 -16.39
C ILE A 26 12.72 12.00 -15.80
N VAL A 27 13.23 11.91 -14.57
CA VAL A 27 13.11 10.73 -13.72
C VAL A 27 11.83 10.87 -12.90
N LEU A 28 10.78 10.12 -13.24
CA LEU A 28 9.49 10.21 -12.54
C LEU A 28 9.52 9.53 -11.17
N VAL A 29 10.29 8.46 -11.01
CA VAL A 29 10.40 7.71 -9.76
C VAL A 29 11.85 7.53 -9.38
N SER A 30 12.19 7.95 -8.16
CA SER A 30 13.48 7.73 -7.53
C SER A 30 13.27 7.16 -6.11
N PRO A 31 14.05 6.14 -5.68
CA PRO A 31 15.11 5.46 -6.42
C PRO A 31 14.58 4.58 -7.58
N PRO A 32 15.41 4.28 -8.60
CA PRO A 32 15.00 3.47 -9.74
C PRO A 32 14.70 2.01 -9.34
N LEU A 33 13.91 1.32 -10.15
CA LEU A 33 13.60 -0.10 -9.96
C LEU A 33 14.85 -0.98 -10.17
N THR A 34 15.30 -1.68 -9.13
CA THR A 34 16.54 -2.50 -9.15
C THR A 34 16.31 -3.99 -8.89
N GLY A 35 15.06 -4.43 -8.70
CA GLY A 35 14.71 -5.86 -8.49
C GLY A 35 13.84 -6.14 -7.26
N ASN A 36 13.82 -5.22 -6.30
CA ASN A 36 12.94 -5.24 -5.13
C ASN A 36 11.99 -4.04 -5.15
N LYS A 37 10.95 -4.06 -4.31
CA LYS A 37 9.98 -2.95 -4.15
C LYS A 37 9.17 -2.59 -5.41
N TYR A 38 8.95 -3.56 -6.30
CA TYR A 38 8.15 -3.37 -7.52
C TYR A 38 6.80 -2.69 -7.24
N GLY A 39 6.03 -3.11 -6.23
CA GLY A 39 4.73 -2.47 -5.98
C GLY A 39 4.83 -1.05 -5.42
N THR A 40 5.89 -0.68 -4.70
CA THR A 40 6.14 0.73 -4.36
C THR A 40 6.42 1.54 -5.63
N TRP A 41 7.32 1.03 -6.49
CA TRP A 41 7.67 1.67 -7.75
C TRP A 41 6.47 1.83 -8.69
N VAL A 42 5.68 0.77 -8.88
CA VAL A 42 4.45 0.78 -9.69
C VAL A 42 3.48 1.81 -9.17
N ARG A 43 3.25 1.85 -7.85
CA ARG A 43 2.34 2.82 -7.24
C ARG A 43 2.79 4.25 -7.50
N THR A 44 4.06 4.55 -7.28
CA THR A 44 4.61 5.90 -7.52
C THR A 44 4.57 6.27 -9.00
N MET A 45 4.81 5.31 -9.90
CA MET A 45 4.79 5.53 -11.33
C MET A 45 3.36 5.79 -11.84
N ILE A 46 2.39 4.99 -11.40
CA ILE A 46 0.96 5.22 -11.68
C ILE A 46 0.55 6.63 -11.23
N MET A 47 0.91 7.03 -10.01
CA MET A 47 0.61 8.37 -9.51
C MET A 47 1.23 9.48 -10.39
N ALA A 48 2.49 9.33 -10.77
CA ALA A 48 3.20 10.31 -11.59
C ALA A 48 2.61 10.45 -13.01
N LEU A 49 2.19 9.34 -13.62
CA LEU A 49 1.52 9.31 -14.92
C LEU A 49 0.08 9.83 -14.86
N GLN A 50 -0.65 9.52 -13.78
CA GLN A 50 -2.03 10.00 -13.57
C GLN A 50 -2.09 11.52 -13.52
N VAL A 51 -1.18 12.17 -12.78
CA VAL A 51 -1.13 13.64 -12.67
C VAL A 51 -0.83 14.31 -14.02
N ARG A 52 -0.25 13.58 -14.98
CA ARG A 52 0.07 14.06 -16.33
C ARG A 52 -0.94 13.65 -17.40
N ASN A 53 -2.03 12.98 -17.02
CA ASN A 53 -2.98 12.38 -17.96
C ASN A 53 -2.31 11.41 -18.96
N LYS A 54 -1.29 10.64 -18.50
CA LYS A 54 -0.54 9.68 -19.32
C LYS A 54 -0.68 8.22 -18.87
N LEU A 55 -1.46 7.94 -17.82
CA LEU A 55 -1.67 6.56 -17.35
C LEU A 55 -2.24 5.65 -18.45
N GLY A 56 -3.09 6.20 -19.32
CA GLY A 56 -3.76 5.43 -20.35
C GLY A 56 -2.84 4.75 -21.37
N PHE A 57 -1.61 5.23 -21.52
CA PHE A 57 -0.59 4.63 -22.39
C PHE A 57 0.00 3.32 -21.82
N VAL A 58 -0.01 3.16 -20.50
CA VAL A 58 0.52 1.94 -19.84
C VAL A 58 -0.57 0.96 -19.44
N ASP A 59 -1.79 1.42 -19.15
CA ASP A 59 -2.94 0.56 -18.86
C ASP A 59 -3.77 0.20 -20.12
N GLY A 60 -3.42 0.80 -21.28
CA GLY A 60 -3.99 0.60 -22.61
C GLY A 60 -5.43 1.08 -22.79
N THR A 61 -5.93 1.94 -21.89
CA THR A 61 -7.17 2.68 -22.13
C THR A 61 -7.01 3.71 -23.26
N ILE A 62 -5.78 4.13 -23.57
CA ILE A 62 -5.44 4.96 -24.73
C ILE A 62 -4.74 4.09 -25.78
N THR A 63 -5.49 3.66 -26.80
CA THR A 63 -4.94 2.92 -27.94
C THR A 63 -4.44 3.85 -29.03
N LYS A 64 -3.53 3.34 -29.87
CA LYS A 64 -3.08 4.06 -31.06
C LYS A 64 -4.29 4.30 -31.98
N PRO A 65 -4.57 5.57 -32.37
CA PRO A 65 -5.65 5.86 -33.29
C PRO A 65 -5.23 5.57 -34.73
N ASP A 66 -6.21 5.26 -35.58
CA ASP A 66 -6.02 4.96 -37.02
C ASP A 66 -6.04 6.24 -37.89
N ASP A 67 -6.23 7.40 -37.28
CA ASP A 67 -6.36 8.71 -37.93
C ASP A 67 -5.06 9.55 -37.82
N ASP A 68 -5.16 10.82 -38.22
CA ASP A 68 -4.07 11.79 -38.18
C ASP A 68 -3.48 12.02 -36.78
N ASP A 69 -4.16 11.61 -35.70
CA ASP A 69 -3.63 11.72 -34.34
C ASP A 69 -2.59 10.63 -34.01
N GLY A 70 -2.35 9.67 -34.92
CA GLY A 70 -1.35 8.60 -34.73
C GLY A 70 0.06 9.14 -34.44
N GLY A 71 0.44 10.27 -35.06
CA GLY A 71 1.72 10.93 -34.78
C GLY A 71 1.78 11.60 -33.40
N LYS A 72 0.66 12.13 -32.91
CA LYS A 72 0.57 12.72 -31.56
C LYS A 72 0.62 11.63 -30.49
N TRP A 73 -0.09 10.53 -30.73
CA TRP A 73 -0.05 9.34 -29.89
C TRP A 73 1.39 8.79 -29.77
N GLN A 74 2.09 8.64 -30.90
CA GLN A 74 3.45 8.09 -30.91
C GLN A 74 4.41 8.94 -30.07
N ARG A 75 4.36 10.28 -30.21
CA ARG A 75 5.18 11.19 -29.40
C ARG A 75 4.94 11.03 -27.90
N CYS A 76 3.68 10.90 -27.49
CA CYS A 76 3.34 10.68 -26.08
C CYS A 76 3.78 9.29 -25.60
N ASN A 77 3.60 8.26 -26.43
CA ASN A 77 4.06 6.91 -26.13
C ASN A 77 5.58 6.88 -25.91
N ASP A 78 6.37 7.49 -26.80
CA ASP A 78 7.83 7.50 -26.70
C ASP A 78 8.33 8.31 -25.49
N LEU A 79 7.61 9.38 -25.15
CA LEU A 79 7.84 10.15 -23.93
C LEU A 79 7.59 9.31 -22.67
N VAL A 80 6.49 8.56 -22.62
CA VAL A 80 6.20 7.66 -21.50
C VAL A 80 7.22 6.52 -21.43
N CYS A 81 7.63 5.93 -22.57
CA CYS A 81 8.73 4.95 -22.61
C CYS A 81 10.00 5.53 -21.98
N SER A 82 10.37 6.75 -22.36
CA SER A 82 11.56 7.43 -21.83
C SER A 82 11.49 7.60 -20.31
N TRP A 83 10.34 8.02 -19.78
CA TRP A 83 10.14 8.16 -18.34
C TRP A 83 10.21 6.82 -17.58
N VAL A 84 9.68 5.75 -18.15
CA VAL A 84 9.77 4.42 -17.53
C VAL A 84 11.23 3.96 -17.55
N LEU A 85 11.92 4.06 -18.69
CA LEU A 85 13.33 3.68 -18.84
C LEU A 85 14.23 4.45 -17.87
N ASN A 86 14.00 5.75 -17.68
CA ASN A 86 14.75 6.57 -16.72
C ASN A 86 14.42 6.28 -15.26
N SER A 87 13.32 5.57 -14.99
CA SER A 87 12.86 5.21 -13.65
C SER A 87 13.20 3.77 -13.27
N ILE A 88 13.91 3.03 -14.13
CA ILE A 88 14.39 1.67 -13.86
C ILE A 88 15.92 1.63 -13.88
N SER A 89 16.51 0.58 -13.29
CA SER A 89 17.96 0.37 -13.33
C SER A 89 18.45 0.11 -14.76
N SER A 90 19.70 0.44 -15.04
CA SER A 90 20.32 0.26 -16.36
C SER A 90 20.25 -1.20 -16.83
N GLU A 91 20.40 -2.16 -15.92
CA GLU A 91 20.27 -3.59 -16.21
C GLU A 91 18.87 -3.95 -16.72
N LEU A 92 17.81 -3.45 -16.06
CA LEU A 92 16.44 -3.66 -16.50
C LEU A 92 16.16 -2.93 -17.82
N ALA A 93 16.65 -1.69 -17.96
CA ALA A 93 16.48 -0.89 -19.18
C ALA A 93 17.03 -1.61 -20.41
N CYS A 94 18.23 -2.20 -20.32
CA CYS A 94 18.80 -2.99 -21.42
C CYS A 94 17.91 -4.16 -21.84
N SER A 95 17.21 -4.79 -20.89
CA SER A 95 16.36 -5.96 -21.18
C SER A 95 15.01 -5.62 -21.82
N VAL A 96 14.54 -4.37 -21.69
CA VAL A 96 13.23 -3.91 -22.20
C VAL A 96 13.35 -2.84 -23.29
N LEU A 97 14.58 -2.55 -23.74
CA LEU A 97 14.88 -1.45 -24.66
C LEU A 97 14.13 -1.53 -25.99
N TYR A 98 13.82 -2.75 -26.45
CA TYR A 98 13.20 -3.00 -27.75
C TYR A 98 11.66 -3.02 -27.72
N ALA A 99 11.05 -2.75 -26.57
CA ALA A 99 9.60 -2.64 -26.48
C ALA A 99 9.08 -1.53 -27.40
N GLN A 100 8.06 -1.84 -28.20
CA GLN A 100 7.53 -0.94 -29.23
C GLN A 100 6.54 0.08 -28.67
N SER A 101 6.08 -0.13 -27.44
CA SER A 101 5.13 0.75 -26.76
C SER A 101 5.37 0.81 -25.27
N ALA A 102 4.90 1.89 -24.65
CA ALA A 102 4.89 2.05 -23.20
C ALA A 102 4.08 0.93 -22.53
N ARG A 103 3.02 0.45 -23.20
CA ARG A 103 2.21 -0.68 -22.76
C ARG A 103 3.00 -1.99 -22.73
N GLU A 104 3.69 -2.32 -23.81
CA GLU A 104 4.50 -3.54 -23.90
C GLU A 104 5.60 -3.53 -22.84
N LEU A 105 6.31 -2.40 -22.72
CA LEU A 105 7.34 -2.20 -21.70
C LEU A 105 6.79 -2.38 -20.28
N TRP A 106 5.60 -1.82 -20.01
CA TRP A 106 4.92 -1.96 -18.72
C TRP A 106 4.53 -3.41 -18.42
N LEU A 107 4.03 -4.15 -19.42
CA LEU A 107 3.63 -5.55 -19.27
C LEU A 107 4.82 -6.48 -19.03
N ASP A 108 5.95 -6.30 -19.72
CA ASP A 108 7.17 -7.10 -19.49
C ASP A 108 7.68 -6.92 -18.04
N LEU A 109 7.78 -5.67 -17.59
CA LEU A 109 8.12 -5.38 -16.20
C LEU A 109 7.11 -6.03 -15.24
N GLN A 110 5.82 -5.94 -15.54
CA GLN A 110 4.79 -6.54 -14.71
C GLN A 110 4.90 -8.06 -14.60
N GLU A 111 5.05 -8.76 -15.72
CA GLU A 111 5.17 -10.23 -15.76
C GLU A 111 6.42 -10.69 -14.98
N ARG A 112 7.56 -10.06 -15.23
CA ARG A 112 8.84 -10.38 -14.58
C ARG A 112 8.74 -10.28 -13.05
N PHE A 113 8.10 -9.22 -12.55
CA PHE A 113 7.99 -9.00 -11.11
C PHE A 113 6.81 -9.71 -10.45
N GLN A 114 5.76 -10.09 -11.19
CA GLN A 114 4.64 -10.87 -10.66
C GLN A 114 5.07 -12.26 -10.17
N GLN A 115 5.90 -12.97 -10.94
CA GLN A 115 6.39 -14.31 -10.54
C GLN A 115 7.25 -14.26 -9.26
N THR A 116 8.14 -13.27 -9.17
CA THR A 116 8.99 -13.05 -7.99
C THR A 116 8.18 -12.64 -6.74
N ASN A 117 7.02 -12.02 -6.93
CA ASN A 117 6.18 -11.57 -5.83
C ASN A 117 5.34 -12.70 -5.23
N ALA A 118 4.96 -13.72 -5.99
CA ALA A 118 4.10 -14.80 -5.49
C ALA A 118 4.72 -15.57 -4.30
N SER A 119 5.99 -15.98 -4.41
CA SER A 119 6.71 -16.67 -3.34
C SER A 119 6.91 -15.77 -2.11
N LYS A 120 7.28 -14.50 -2.32
CA LYS A 120 7.43 -13.51 -1.24
C LYS A 120 6.10 -13.19 -0.54
N ILE A 121 5.00 -13.12 -1.30
CA ILE A 121 3.65 -12.96 -0.76
C ILE A 121 3.29 -14.15 0.13
N TYR A 122 3.59 -15.37 -0.32
CA TYR A 122 3.36 -16.58 0.48
C TYR A 122 4.16 -16.54 1.79
N GLU A 123 5.46 -16.25 1.72
CA GLU A 123 6.35 -16.12 2.89
C GLU A 123 5.83 -15.07 3.88
N LEU A 124 5.47 -13.87 3.40
CA LEU A 124 4.95 -12.80 4.25
C LEU A 124 3.60 -13.15 4.88
N ARG A 125 2.70 -13.81 4.14
CA ARG A 125 1.42 -14.27 4.71
C ARG A 125 1.63 -15.31 5.80
N GLN A 126 2.55 -16.26 5.59
CA GLN A 126 2.91 -17.24 6.60
C GLN A 126 3.54 -16.57 7.84
N ALA A 127 4.44 -15.60 7.64
CA ALA A 127 5.06 -14.84 8.71
C ALA A 127 4.05 -14.01 9.51
N ILE A 128 3.03 -13.42 8.87
CA ILE A 128 1.94 -12.70 9.54
C ILE A 128 1.08 -13.68 10.36
N SER A 129 0.66 -14.79 9.76
CA SER A 129 -0.22 -15.79 10.41
C SER A 129 0.43 -16.48 11.61
N SER A 130 1.74 -16.71 11.55
CA SER A 130 2.54 -17.32 12.62
C SER A 130 3.05 -16.32 13.66
N LEU A 131 2.91 -15.00 13.42
CA LEU A 131 3.40 -13.99 14.36
C LEU A 131 2.64 -14.08 15.69
N ARG A 132 3.39 -14.17 16.79
CA ARG A 132 2.86 -14.13 18.15
C ARG A 132 3.50 -12.98 18.92
N GLN A 133 2.76 -12.41 19.87
CA GLN A 133 3.25 -11.35 20.75
C GLN A 133 4.41 -11.85 21.61
N GLY A 134 4.27 -13.03 22.24
CA GLY A 134 5.22 -13.48 23.26
C GLY A 134 5.29 -12.48 24.43
N ASP A 135 6.50 -12.24 24.94
CA ASP A 135 6.73 -11.37 26.11
C ASP A 135 6.98 -9.90 25.77
N VAL A 136 6.92 -9.51 24.48
CA VAL A 136 7.09 -8.11 24.10
C VAL A 136 5.82 -7.29 24.33
N SER A 137 5.99 -5.97 24.49
CA SER A 137 4.86 -5.06 24.65
C SER A 137 3.92 -5.08 23.43
N VAL A 138 2.65 -4.76 23.68
CA VAL A 138 1.60 -4.66 22.65
C VAL A 138 2.02 -3.68 21.54
N HIS A 139 2.68 -2.58 21.90
CA HIS A 139 3.20 -1.60 20.94
C HIS A 139 4.27 -2.21 20.01
N HIS A 140 5.23 -2.95 20.57
CA HIS A 140 6.29 -3.56 19.77
C HIS A 140 5.74 -4.65 18.83
N TYR A 141 4.83 -5.47 19.33
CA TYR A 141 4.14 -6.49 18.53
C TYR A 141 3.34 -5.86 17.38
N TYR A 142 2.51 -4.84 17.65
CA TYR A 142 1.74 -4.14 16.63
C TYR A 142 2.63 -3.53 15.53
N ARG A 143 3.76 -2.92 15.91
CA ARG A 143 4.74 -2.39 14.94
C ARG A 143 5.35 -3.47 14.05
N ARG A 144 5.74 -4.62 14.61
CA ARG A 144 6.29 -5.75 13.83
C ARG A 144 5.29 -6.23 12.80
N MET A 145 4.03 -6.39 13.23
CA MET A 145 2.95 -6.84 12.37
C MET A 145 2.64 -5.83 11.26
N LYS A 146 2.53 -4.53 11.61
CA LYS A 146 2.30 -3.45 10.63
C LYS A 146 3.38 -3.43 9.55
N ARG A 147 4.66 -3.58 9.94
CA ARG A 147 5.79 -3.65 9.00
C ARG A 147 5.67 -4.82 8.03
N LEU A 148 5.26 -6.00 8.49
CA LEU A 148 5.03 -7.15 7.59
C LEU A 148 3.87 -6.90 6.64
N ARG A 149 2.78 -6.28 7.14
CA ARG A 149 1.61 -5.94 6.32
C ARG A 149 1.96 -4.90 5.25
N GLU A 150 2.72 -3.87 5.59
CA GLU A 150 3.21 -2.86 4.63
C GLU A 150 4.09 -3.49 3.55
N LYS A 151 4.98 -4.43 3.92
CA LYS A 151 5.74 -5.22 2.95
C LYS A 151 4.83 -6.04 2.03
N LEU A 152 3.80 -6.71 2.57
CA LEU A 152 2.86 -7.50 1.78
C LEU A 152 2.10 -6.62 0.78
N ILE A 153 1.57 -5.48 1.23
CA ILE A 153 0.88 -4.51 0.39
C ILE A 153 1.81 -4.00 -0.73
N SER A 154 3.10 -3.79 -0.43
CA SER A 154 4.08 -3.34 -1.42
C SER A 154 4.39 -4.35 -2.53
N LEU A 155 3.92 -5.59 -2.42
CA LEU A 155 4.09 -6.62 -3.45
C LEU A 155 2.81 -6.88 -4.25
N GLN A 156 1.67 -6.37 -3.80
CA GLN A 156 0.39 -6.54 -4.47
C GLN A 156 0.13 -5.36 -5.41
N PRO A 157 -0.33 -5.60 -6.65
CA PRO A 157 -0.69 -4.52 -7.56
C PRO A 157 -1.76 -3.62 -6.93
N VAL A 158 -1.55 -2.31 -7.03
CA VAL A 158 -2.62 -1.34 -6.80
C VAL A 158 -3.45 -1.34 -8.08
N GLU A 159 -4.57 -2.04 -8.10
CA GLU A 159 -5.54 -1.81 -9.16
C GLU A 159 -6.16 -0.41 -8.96
N PRO A 160 -6.02 0.51 -9.93
CA PRO A 160 -6.71 1.78 -9.89
C PRO A 160 -8.21 1.52 -10.07
N CYS A 161 -8.93 1.32 -8.97
CA CYS A 161 -10.33 0.95 -9.04
C CYS A 161 -11.21 2.19 -8.87
N VAL A 162 -11.84 2.60 -9.98
CA VAL A 162 -12.86 3.65 -10.07
C VAL A 162 -14.25 3.14 -9.62
N SER A 163 -14.37 1.87 -9.23
CA SER A 163 -15.66 1.25 -8.87
C SER A 163 -15.85 1.03 -7.36
N GLY A 164 -17.11 1.00 -6.90
CA GLY A 164 -17.48 0.81 -5.49
C GLY A 164 -16.91 -0.45 -4.82
N ASN A 165 -16.45 -1.44 -5.60
CA ASN A 165 -15.83 -2.68 -5.11
C ASN A 165 -14.50 -2.43 -4.39
N ALA A 166 -13.79 -1.35 -4.73
CA ALA A 166 -12.54 -0.98 -4.06
C ALA A 166 -12.73 -0.71 -2.55
N LYS A 167 -13.85 -0.07 -2.20
CA LYS A 167 -14.18 0.26 -0.80
C LYS A 167 -14.41 -1.00 0.02
N VAL A 168 -15.14 -1.96 -0.55
CA VAL A 168 -15.43 -3.25 0.11
C VAL A 168 -14.15 -4.05 0.33
N VAL A 169 -13.28 -4.16 -0.68
CA VAL A 169 -11.99 -4.85 -0.54
C VAL A 169 -11.10 -4.18 0.50
N ASN A 170 -11.06 -2.85 0.55
CA ASN A 170 -10.27 -2.13 1.55
C ASN A 170 -10.79 -2.38 2.97
N GLU A 171 -12.12 -2.30 3.19
CA GLU A 171 -12.71 -2.56 4.51
C GLU A 171 -12.48 -4.02 4.95
N LEU A 172 -12.57 -5.00 4.04
CA LEU A 172 -12.20 -6.40 4.32
C LEU A 172 -10.73 -6.52 4.72
N GLN A 173 -9.80 -5.93 3.96
CA GLN A 173 -8.37 -5.95 4.30
C GLN A 173 -8.06 -5.31 5.65
N ARG A 174 -8.80 -4.25 6.02
CA ARG A 174 -8.67 -3.60 7.33
C ARG A 174 -9.19 -4.47 8.46
N ARG A 175 -10.31 -5.17 8.22
CA ARG A 175 -10.89 -6.14 9.17
C ARG A 175 -9.93 -7.31 9.39
N ASP A 176 -9.41 -7.89 8.31
CA ASP A 176 -8.48 -9.03 8.36
C ASP A 176 -7.22 -8.68 9.16
N PHE A 177 -6.66 -7.48 8.97
CA PHE A 177 -5.52 -7.02 9.76
C PHE A 177 -5.85 -6.92 11.26
N GLY A 178 -7.07 -6.48 11.63
CA GLY A 178 -7.52 -6.47 13.01
C GLY A 178 -7.64 -7.88 13.61
N MET A 179 -8.16 -8.83 12.82
CA MET A 179 -8.30 -10.23 13.23
C MET A 179 -6.94 -10.91 13.42
N GLU A 180 -6.04 -10.77 12.45
CA GLU A 180 -4.67 -11.29 12.52
C GLU A 180 -3.93 -10.73 13.76
N PHE A 181 -4.16 -9.45 14.11
CA PHE A 181 -3.56 -8.83 15.29
C PHE A 181 -4.04 -9.51 16.57
N LEU A 182 -5.36 -9.66 16.72
CA LEU A 182 -6.00 -10.31 17.86
C LEU A 182 -5.61 -11.79 18.00
N GLN A 183 -5.42 -12.49 16.88
CA GLN A 183 -5.04 -13.90 16.83
C GLN A 183 -3.65 -14.15 17.46
N GLY A 184 -2.70 -13.24 17.24
CA GLY A 184 -1.35 -13.40 17.77
C GLY A 184 -1.10 -12.78 19.14
N LEU A 185 -2.09 -12.11 19.75
CA LEU A 185 -1.98 -11.55 21.11
C LEU A 185 -1.77 -12.65 22.16
N HIS A 186 -1.02 -12.31 23.21
CA HIS A 186 -0.84 -13.18 24.37
C HIS A 186 -2.18 -13.49 25.06
N ASP A 187 -2.34 -14.69 25.63
CA ASP A 187 -3.63 -15.13 26.20
C ASP A 187 -4.07 -14.34 27.44
N ARG A 188 -3.17 -13.58 28.08
CA ARG A 188 -3.52 -12.61 29.12
C ARG A 188 -4.51 -11.54 28.65
N TYR A 189 -4.63 -11.34 27.33
CA TYR A 189 -5.58 -10.42 26.71
C TYR A 189 -6.87 -11.11 26.24
N ALA A 190 -7.13 -12.37 26.65
CA ALA A 190 -8.33 -13.10 26.23
C ALA A 190 -9.64 -12.36 26.56
N ALA A 191 -9.72 -11.70 27.73
CA ALA A 191 -10.91 -10.94 28.13
C ALA A 191 -11.17 -9.75 27.20
N VAL A 192 -10.16 -8.91 26.93
CA VAL A 192 -10.29 -7.78 25.99
C VAL A 192 -10.55 -8.25 24.56
N ARG A 193 -9.97 -9.38 24.15
CA ARG A 193 -10.23 -10.02 22.85
C ARG A 193 -11.69 -10.42 22.70
N SER A 194 -12.27 -11.11 23.69
CA SER A 194 -13.70 -11.47 23.69
C SER A 194 -14.61 -10.24 23.66
N ARG A 195 -14.29 -9.20 24.44
CA ARG A 195 -15.03 -7.93 24.42
C ARG A 195 -15.02 -7.29 23.02
N ILE A 196 -13.86 -7.29 22.35
CA ILE A 196 -13.71 -6.73 21.00
C ILE A 196 -14.54 -7.51 19.97
N PHE A 197 -14.60 -8.84 20.07
CA PHE A 197 -15.40 -9.66 19.15
C PHE A 197 -16.91 -9.41 19.25
N LEU A 198 -17.39 -8.94 20.41
CA LEU A 198 -18.80 -8.62 20.63
C LEU A 198 -19.18 -7.19 20.20
N MET A 199 -18.23 -6.38 19.72
CA MET A 199 -18.51 -5.03 19.26
C MET A 199 -19.11 -5.04 17.85
N ASP A 200 -20.20 -4.29 17.66
CA ASP A 200 -20.84 -4.07 16.35
C ASP A 200 -20.98 -2.56 16.06
N PRO A 201 -20.42 -2.03 14.96
CA PRO A 201 -19.58 -2.73 13.98
C PRO A 201 -18.20 -3.10 14.54
N PHE A 202 -17.60 -4.16 13.98
CA PHE A 202 -16.26 -4.60 14.37
C PHE A 202 -15.25 -3.44 14.27
N PRO A 203 -14.48 -3.16 15.33
CA PRO A 203 -13.66 -1.96 15.40
C PRO A 203 -12.50 -1.99 14.41
N LYS A 204 -12.07 -0.80 13.98
CA LYS A 204 -10.87 -0.63 13.14
C LYS A 204 -9.61 -0.96 13.95
N ALA A 205 -8.56 -1.41 13.26
CA ALA A 205 -7.30 -1.84 13.87
C ALA A 205 -6.65 -0.83 14.85
N HIS A 206 -6.80 0.48 14.62
CA HIS A 206 -6.29 1.51 15.54
C HIS A 206 -7.05 1.51 16.89
N LYS A 207 -8.38 1.29 16.85
CA LYS A 207 -9.22 1.22 18.04
C LYS A 207 -8.96 -0.09 18.79
N ILE A 208 -8.79 -1.20 18.06
CA ILE A 208 -8.35 -2.48 18.63
C ILE A 208 -7.02 -2.31 19.37
N PHE A 209 -6.03 -1.70 18.71
CA PHE A 209 -4.73 -1.41 19.32
C PHE A 209 -4.86 -0.57 20.60
N ALA A 210 -5.64 0.51 20.57
CA ALA A 210 -5.86 1.37 21.73
C ALA A 210 -6.49 0.61 22.91
N LEU A 211 -7.53 -0.20 22.66
CA LEU A 211 -8.20 -0.99 23.68
C LEU A 211 -7.27 -2.01 24.35
N VAL A 212 -6.42 -2.68 23.55
CA VAL A 212 -5.46 -3.67 24.08
C VAL A 212 -4.30 -2.98 24.80
N LYS A 213 -3.88 -1.79 24.34
CA LYS A 213 -2.81 -1.01 24.99
C LYS A 213 -3.26 -0.43 26.33
N GLU A 214 -4.52 -0.01 26.43
CA GLU A 214 -5.14 0.39 27.69
C GLU A 214 -5.15 -0.78 28.67
N GLU A 215 -5.58 -1.96 28.23
CA GLU A 215 -5.57 -3.19 29.04
C GLU A 215 -4.16 -3.55 29.53
N GLU A 216 -3.13 -3.46 28.68
CA GLU A 216 -1.72 -3.66 29.08
C GLU A 216 -1.32 -2.72 30.22
N THR A 217 -1.69 -1.45 30.12
CA THR A 217 -1.37 -0.42 31.13
C THR A 217 -2.07 -0.72 32.46
N GLN A 218 -3.32 -1.15 32.43
CA GLN A 218 -4.08 -1.52 33.62
C GLN A 218 -3.50 -2.75 34.32
N GLN A 219 -3.10 -3.77 33.55
CA GLN A 219 -2.46 -4.98 34.09
C GLN A 219 -1.10 -4.65 34.73
N ASP A 220 -0.30 -3.78 34.11
CA ASP A 220 0.99 -3.34 34.66
C ASP A 220 0.81 -2.57 35.99
N LEU A 221 -0.19 -1.69 36.08
CA LEU A 221 -0.53 -0.98 37.31
C LEU A 221 -0.98 -1.94 38.43
N HIS A 222 -1.81 -2.92 38.10
CA HIS A 222 -2.23 -3.94 39.06
C HIS A 222 -1.07 -4.82 39.55
N ALA A 223 -0.11 -5.14 38.67
CA ALA A 223 1.09 -5.87 39.05
C ALA A 223 1.98 -5.09 40.02
N LEU A 224 2.09 -3.77 39.83
CA LEU A 224 2.82 -2.85 40.74
C LEU A 224 2.12 -2.67 42.10
N ALA A 225 0.79 -2.85 42.16
CA ALA A 225 -0.01 -2.66 43.37
C ALA A 225 -0.12 -3.92 44.27
N GLY A 226 0.49 -5.05 43.90
CA GLY A 226 0.46 -6.30 44.70
C GLY A 226 1.39 -6.29 45.93
N PRO A 227 1.11 -7.15 46.92
CA PRO A 227 0.34 -6.87 48.13
C PRO A 227 1.11 -6.03 49.18
N LEU A 228 0.83 -4.72 49.25
CA LEU A 228 1.02 -3.93 50.47
C LEU A 228 -0.28 -3.95 51.29
N LYS A 229 -0.43 -4.96 52.17
CA LYS A 229 -1.22 -4.99 53.43
C LYS A 229 -1.66 -6.43 53.77
N ALA A 230 -0.70 -7.26 54.16
CA ALA A 230 -0.95 -8.47 54.94
C ALA A 230 0.04 -8.48 56.12
N GLY A 231 -0.11 -7.54 57.05
CA GLY A 231 0.83 -7.43 58.17
C GLY A 231 0.60 -6.21 59.04
N ALA A 232 -0.54 -6.16 59.72
CA ALA A 232 -0.71 -5.54 61.04
C ALA A 232 -2.20 -5.45 61.35
N LEU A 233 -2.69 -6.36 62.19
CA LEU A 233 -3.63 -6.12 63.28
C LEU A 233 -3.98 -7.48 63.90
N ALA A 234 -3.00 -8.07 64.60
CA ALA A 234 -3.29 -8.94 65.73
C ALA A 234 -3.02 -8.08 66.98
N ILE A 235 -4.06 -7.40 67.47
CA ILE A 235 -4.07 -6.91 68.86
C ILE A 235 -5.10 -7.75 69.59
N GLN A 236 -4.54 -8.72 70.29
CA GLN A 236 -5.10 -9.51 71.37
C GLN A 236 -5.60 -8.53 72.44
N ASN A 237 -6.81 -8.69 72.95
CA ASN A 237 -7.09 -8.30 74.32
C ASN A 237 -8.13 -9.23 74.96
N ARG A 238 -7.69 -9.76 76.10
CA ARG A 238 -8.46 -10.47 77.12
C ARG A 238 -9.39 -9.51 77.85
#